data_AF-A0A1X1RJ52-F1
#
_entry.id   AF-A0A1X1RJ52-F1
#
_cell.length_a   1.000
_cell.length_b   1.000
_cell.length_c   1.000
_cell.angle_alpha   90.00
_cell.angle_beta   90.00
_cell.angle_gamma   90.00
#
_symmetry.space_group_name_H-M   'P 1'
#
loop_
_entity.id
_entity.type
_entity.pdbx_description
1 polymer ?
#
loop_
_entity_poly.entity_id
_entity_poly.type
_entity_poly.pdbx_seq_one_letter_code
_entity_poly.pdbx_strand_id
1 'polypeptide(L)'
;MTRTVFAVDVTATMLSLSLLTETSDGSPAVPIKKLLPVPPAGDLAHTPRKTWDRALRAVDAAAETILPGGIPTLVMMARQQWADLGRDQSAGRRLEIHALLADRLHAAAVPVAEFPYPTVLQWLHDGQTSRRVGTTRARPSVMDDIAREVERVWGVKQPTYVSKDTEREISYPFRRQVIALAAVGGMAVGIPTAIDVTAKRLELLSGITVKPSGKEEPNASIQWPTERTPPPDVTKWAMLHEHPENLEPLDLEGEAERAARREKRRAVREYKASLVGASA
;
A
#
# COMPACT_ATOMS: atom_id res chain seq x y z
N MET A 1 14.71 2.76 -18.33
CA MET A 1 14.61 2.60 -16.87
C MET A 1 13.61 1.49 -16.61
N THR A 2 13.93 0.48 -15.78
CA THR A 2 12.96 -0.58 -15.44
C THR A 2 12.10 -0.12 -14.29
N ARG A 3 10.77 -0.07 -14.50
CA ARG A 3 9.84 0.35 -13.44
C ARG A 3 9.60 -0.78 -12.45
N THR A 4 9.51 -0.43 -11.17
CA THR A 4 9.25 -1.37 -10.07
C THR A 4 8.20 -0.82 -9.12
N VAL A 5 7.27 -1.68 -8.73
CA VAL A 5 6.21 -1.35 -7.76
C VAL A 5 6.28 -2.35 -6.62
N PHE A 6 6.47 -1.85 -5.40
CA PHE A 6 6.24 -2.66 -4.21
C PHE A 6 4.83 -2.41 -3.69
N ALA A 7 4.18 -3.44 -3.18
CA ALA A 7 2.99 -3.31 -2.36
C ALA A 7 3.23 -3.90 -0.97
N VAL A 8 2.67 -3.28 0.05
CA VAL A 8 2.84 -3.66 1.46
C VAL A 8 1.49 -3.66 2.18
N ASP A 9 1.16 -4.77 2.84
CA ASP A 9 0.07 -4.86 3.82
C ASP A 9 0.61 -5.20 5.20
N VAL A 10 0.33 -4.31 6.17
CA VAL A 10 0.85 -4.36 7.53
C VAL A 10 -0.18 -4.98 8.47
N THR A 11 0.26 -5.95 9.26
CA THR A 11 -0.49 -6.47 10.40
C THR A 11 0.36 -6.37 11.67
N ALA A 12 -0.23 -6.66 12.83
CA ALA A 12 0.48 -6.57 14.11
C ALA A 12 1.55 -7.67 14.28
N THR A 13 1.56 -8.69 13.42
CA THR A 13 2.45 -9.86 13.54
C THR A 13 3.28 -10.11 12.29
N MET A 14 2.98 -9.47 11.15
CA MET A 14 3.74 -9.60 9.91
C MET A 14 3.44 -8.47 8.93
N LEU A 15 4.34 -8.30 7.96
CA LEU A 15 4.17 -7.48 6.77
C LEU A 15 4.17 -8.41 5.55
N SER A 16 3.08 -8.38 4.78
CA SER A 16 3.00 -9.05 3.48
C SER A 16 3.45 -8.09 2.40
N LEU A 17 4.42 -8.48 1.59
CA LEU A 17 4.98 -7.67 0.52
C LEU A 17 4.76 -8.35 -0.83
N SER A 18 4.61 -7.54 -1.86
CA SER A 18 4.65 -7.98 -3.26
C SER A 18 5.49 -7.04 -4.10
N LEU A 19 6.36 -7.56 -4.95
CA LEU A 19 7.13 -6.80 -5.94
C LEU A 19 6.57 -7.10 -7.33
N LEU A 20 6.20 -6.07 -8.07
CA LEU A 20 5.95 -6.13 -9.51
C LEU A 20 7.12 -5.42 -10.21
N THR A 21 7.77 -6.12 -11.14
CA THR A 21 8.86 -5.56 -11.94
C THR A 21 8.45 -5.59 -13.41
N GLU A 22 8.63 -4.48 -14.10
CA GLU A 22 8.43 -4.39 -15.54
C GLU A 22 9.29 -5.43 -16.28
N THR A 23 8.68 -6.10 -17.26
CA THR A 23 9.35 -7.07 -18.12
C THR A 23 10.08 -6.34 -19.26
N SER A 24 11.21 -6.87 -19.69
CA SER A 24 12.01 -6.25 -20.76
C SER A 24 11.38 -6.36 -22.15
N ASP A 25 10.46 -7.31 -22.34
CA ASP A 25 9.78 -7.59 -23.61
C ASP A 25 8.36 -6.98 -23.67
N GLY A 26 7.96 -6.21 -22.64
CA GLY A 26 6.64 -5.61 -22.54
C GLY A 26 5.51 -6.60 -22.21
N SER A 27 5.82 -7.87 -21.93
CA SER A 27 4.82 -8.85 -21.53
C SER A 27 4.21 -8.54 -20.14
N PRO A 28 3.00 -9.02 -19.84
CA PRO A 28 2.38 -8.81 -18.53
C PRO A 28 3.28 -9.21 -17.36
N ALA A 29 3.58 -8.25 -16.48
CA ALA A 29 4.39 -8.51 -15.29
C ALA A 29 3.61 -9.33 -14.24
N VAL A 30 4.31 -10.23 -13.56
CA VAL A 30 3.75 -11.11 -12.51
C VAL A 30 4.30 -10.69 -11.14
N PRO A 31 3.44 -10.34 -10.16
CA PRO A 31 3.91 -9.96 -8.84
C PRO A 31 4.50 -11.13 -8.04
N ILE A 32 5.63 -10.88 -7.37
CA ILE A 32 6.35 -11.85 -6.53
C ILE A 32 6.10 -11.53 -5.05
N LYS A 33 5.74 -12.55 -4.25
CA LYS A 33 5.43 -12.43 -2.83
C LYS A 33 6.65 -12.54 -1.91
N LYS A 34 6.62 -11.79 -0.79
CA LYS A 34 7.50 -11.99 0.37
C LYS A 34 6.72 -11.75 1.67
N LEU A 35 6.98 -12.54 2.71
CA LEU A 35 6.47 -12.29 4.05
C LEU A 35 7.61 -11.90 4.97
N LEU A 36 7.41 -10.85 5.75
CA LEU A 36 8.32 -10.43 6.80
C LEU A 36 7.61 -10.57 8.15
N PRO A 37 8.05 -11.47 9.04
CA PRO A 37 7.46 -11.57 10.37
C PRO A 37 7.84 -10.35 11.22
N VAL A 38 6.89 -9.84 12.02
CA VAL A 38 7.23 -8.93 13.12
C VAL A 38 7.86 -9.79 14.21
N PRO A 39 9.01 -9.40 14.80
CA PRO A 39 9.66 -10.19 15.84
C PRO A 39 8.68 -10.58 16.96
N PRO A 40 8.74 -11.80 17.51
CA PRO A 40 7.84 -12.21 18.57
C PRO A 40 8.06 -11.38 19.84
N ALA A 41 7.04 -11.32 20.71
CA ALA A 41 7.06 -10.45 21.87
C ALA A 41 7.90 -10.99 23.06
N GLY A 42 8.16 -12.30 23.09
CA GLY A 42 8.87 -12.99 24.19
C GLY A 42 8.16 -12.91 25.54
N ASP A 43 8.79 -13.40 26.61
CA ASP A 43 8.15 -13.60 27.93
C ASP A 43 7.80 -12.30 28.69
N LEU A 44 8.21 -11.13 28.17
CA LEU A 44 7.99 -9.80 28.78
C LEU A 44 7.28 -8.87 27.78
N ALA A 45 6.32 -9.43 27.03
CA ALA A 45 5.66 -8.91 25.83
C ALA A 45 4.90 -7.57 25.94
N HIS A 46 4.84 -6.93 27.11
CA HIS A 46 3.80 -5.92 27.41
C HIS A 46 4.33 -4.57 27.87
N THR A 47 5.55 -4.18 27.47
CA THR A 47 6.04 -2.81 27.70
C THR A 47 5.94 -1.95 26.44
N PRO A 48 5.60 -0.65 26.55
CA PRO A 48 5.59 0.25 25.40
C PRO A 48 6.91 0.25 24.62
N ARG A 49 8.05 0.24 25.34
CA ARG A 49 9.38 0.21 24.72
C ARG A 49 9.61 -1.02 23.85
N LYS A 50 9.23 -2.22 24.32
CA LYS A 50 9.39 -3.44 23.51
C LYS A 50 8.45 -3.46 22.31
N THR A 51 7.24 -2.94 22.44
CA THR A 51 6.32 -2.79 21.29
C THR A 51 6.96 -1.92 20.22
N TRP A 52 7.51 -0.78 20.63
CA TRP A 52 8.22 0.16 19.75
C TRP A 52 9.46 -0.47 19.09
N ASP A 53 10.34 -1.11 19.86
CA ASP A 53 11.54 -1.77 19.32
C ASP A 53 11.18 -2.87 18.30
N ARG A 54 10.07 -3.59 18.51
CA ARG A 54 9.58 -4.60 17.56
C ARG A 54 9.04 -3.97 16.28
N ALA A 55 8.31 -2.86 16.40
CA ALA A 55 7.83 -2.11 15.25
C ALA A 55 9.01 -1.61 14.41
N LEU A 56 10.01 -1.00 15.04
CA LEU A 56 11.23 -0.53 14.36
C LEU A 56 11.95 -1.66 13.61
N ARG A 57 12.18 -2.81 14.26
CA ARG A 57 12.85 -3.96 13.58
C ARG A 57 12.06 -4.48 12.38
N ALA A 58 10.73 -4.50 12.47
CA ALA A 58 9.89 -4.92 11.35
C ALA A 58 9.94 -3.92 10.19
N VAL A 59 9.98 -2.62 10.52
CA VAL A 59 10.15 -1.53 9.55
C VAL A 59 11.54 -1.56 8.91
N ASP A 60 12.60 -1.78 9.69
CA ASP A 60 13.97 -1.94 9.20
C ASP A 60 14.05 -3.07 8.17
N ALA A 61 13.54 -4.25 8.51
CA ALA A 61 13.53 -5.40 7.60
C ALA A 61 12.72 -5.15 6.31
N ALA A 62 11.66 -4.34 6.38
CA ALA A 62 10.87 -3.96 5.20
C ALA A 62 11.62 -2.94 4.33
N ALA A 63 12.20 -1.90 4.92
CA ALA A 63 13.02 -0.93 4.20
C ALA A 63 14.25 -1.59 3.55
N GLU A 64 14.95 -2.47 4.28
CA GLU A 64 16.05 -3.30 3.76
C GLU A 64 15.62 -4.28 2.67
N THR A 65 14.33 -4.58 2.55
CA THR A 65 13.79 -5.38 1.44
C THR A 65 13.49 -4.51 0.22
N ILE A 66 13.00 -3.28 0.42
CA ILE A 66 12.49 -2.41 -0.64
C ILE A 66 13.61 -1.60 -1.31
N LEU A 67 14.56 -1.07 -0.53
CA LEU A 67 15.53 -0.08 -0.98
C LEU A 67 16.82 -0.60 -1.64
N PRO A 68 17.30 -1.86 -1.48
CA PRO A 68 18.57 -2.28 -2.08
C PRO A 68 18.63 -2.18 -3.61
N GLY A 69 17.49 -2.24 -4.29
CA GLY A 69 17.39 -2.11 -5.75
C GLY A 69 17.37 -0.67 -6.26
N GLY A 70 17.58 0.32 -5.37
CA GLY A 70 17.35 1.74 -5.65
C GLY A 70 15.95 2.19 -5.26
N ILE A 71 15.62 3.44 -5.59
CA ILE A 71 14.30 4.01 -5.31
C ILE A 71 13.27 3.33 -6.25
N PRO A 72 12.27 2.60 -5.74
CA PRO A 72 11.26 2.00 -6.59
C PRO A 72 10.40 3.09 -7.24
N THR A 73 9.78 2.76 -8.38
CA THR A 73 8.90 3.70 -9.09
C THR A 73 7.73 4.16 -8.21
N LEU A 74 7.22 3.24 -7.37
CA LEU A 74 6.12 3.49 -6.44
C LEU A 74 6.07 2.40 -5.35
N VAL A 75 5.69 2.78 -4.12
CA VAL A 75 5.27 1.86 -3.07
C VAL A 75 3.78 2.04 -2.76
N MET A 76 3.01 0.98 -2.94
CA MET A 76 1.60 0.90 -2.60
C MET A 76 1.43 0.35 -1.17
N MET A 77 0.98 1.17 -0.24
CA MET A 77 0.61 0.74 1.09
C MET A 77 -0.90 0.47 1.18
N ALA A 78 -1.28 -0.66 1.76
CA ALA A 78 -2.68 -0.97 2.00
C ALA A 78 -3.25 0.00 3.05
N ARG A 79 -4.27 0.76 2.66
CA ARG A 79 -4.96 1.70 3.58
C ARG A 79 -5.49 0.94 4.79
N GLN A 80 -5.04 1.32 5.99
CA GLN A 80 -5.40 0.62 7.22
C GLN A 80 -6.88 0.80 7.58
N GLN A 81 -7.52 -0.32 7.94
CA GLN A 81 -8.90 -0.39 8.41
C GLN A 81 -8.97 -0.96 9.83
N TRP A 82 -9.91 -0.44 10.60
CA TRP A 82 -10.00 -0.60 12.06
C TRP A 82 -11.45 -0.81 12.43
N ALA A 83 -11.70 -1.70 13.39
CA ALA A 83 -12.98 -1.75 14.08
C ALA A 83 -12.89 -0.98 15.40
N ASP A 84 -13.98 -0.97 16.17
CA ASP A 84 -13.97 -0.46 17.54
C ASP A 84 -12.89 -1.16 18.38
N LEU A 85 -12.28 -0.44 19.32
CA LEU A 85 -11.14 -0.92 20.11
C LEU A 85 -11.39 -2.26 20.81
N GLY A 86 -12.63 -2.51 21.26
CA GLY A 86 -13.00 -3.78 21.89
C GLY A 86 -12.95 -4.99 20.96
N ARG A 87 -13.06 -4.78 19.64
CA ARG A 87 -13.00 -5.83 18.60
C ARG A 87 -11.65 -5.88 17.90
N ASP A 88 -10.91 -4.79 17.89
CA ASP A 88 -9.62 -4.68 17.22
C ASP A 88 -8.55 -3.99 18.08
N GLN A 89 -8.09 -4.73 19.09
CA GLN A 89 -6.98 -4.32 19.97
C GLN A 89 -5.63 -4.29 19.24
N SER A 90 -5.57 -4.73 17.98
CA SER A 90 -4.34 -4.77 17.18
C SER A 90 -4.13 -3.49 16.36
N ALA A 91 -5.19 -2.71 16.14
CA ALA A 91 -5.21 -1.59 15.21
C ALA A 91 -4.10 -0.57 15.47
N GLY A 92 -3.89 -0.17 16.74
CA GLY A 92 -2.84 0.78 17.10
C GLY A 92 -1.44 0.32 16.70
N ARG A 93 -1.12 -0.97 16.92
CA ARG A 93 0.17 -1.57 16.53
C ARG A 93 0.35 -1.64 15.01
N ARG A 94 -0.75 -1.88 14.28
CA ARG A 94 -0.73 -1.88 12.80
C ARG A 94 -0.46 -0.48 12.27
N LEU A 95 -1.12 0.55 12.81
CA LEU A 95 -0.87 1.92 12.40
C LEU A 95 0.56 2.36 12.75
N GLU A 96 1.08 1.99 13.92
CA GLU A 96 2.45 2.31 14.33
C GLU A 96 3.48 1.84 13.30
N ILE A 97 3.44 0.56 12.93
CA ILE A 97 4.33 -0.01 11.91
C ILE A 97 4.10 0.66 10.54
N HIS A 98 2.84 0.89 10.16
CA HIS A 98 2.49 1.54 8.90
C HIS A 98 3.07 2.96 8.79
N ALA A 99 2.90 3.79 9.83
CA ALA A 99 3.37 5.16 9.84
C ALA A 99 4.91 5.23 9.87
N LEU A 100 5.56 4.38 10.66
CA LEU A 100 7.03 4.31 10.72
C LEU A 100 7.64 3.84 9.39
N LEU A 101 7.00 2.89 8.70
CA LEU A 101 7.44 2.48 7.37
C LEU A 101 7.26 3.61 6.35
N ALA A 102 6.11 4.29 6.34
CA ALA A 102 5.88 5.42 5.46
C ALA A 102 6.91 6.54 5.69
N ASP A 103 7.22 6.85 6.95
CA ASP A 103 8.26 7.82 7.32
C ASP A 103 9.64 7.45 6.75
N ARG A 104 10.07 6.19 6.92
CA ARG A 104 11.32 5.67 6.35
C ARG A 104 11.35 5.76 4.82
N LEU A 105 10.24 5.45 4.17
CA LEU A 105 10.13 5.51 2.71
C LEU A 105 10.16 6.95 2.20
N HIS A 106 9.44 7.87 2.84
CA HIS A 106 9.50 9.31 2.53
C HIS A 106 10.90 9.90 2.76
N ALA A 107 11.57 9.51 3.85
CA ALA A 107 12.95 9.93 4.11
C ALA A 107 13.94 9.46 3.02
N ALA A 108 13.60 8.37 2.32
CA ALA A 108 14.34 7.87 1.16
C ALA A 108 13.79 8.39 -0.18
N ALA A 109 12.93 9.40 -0.17
CA ALA A 109 12.27 10.01 -1.33
C ALA A 109 11.53 8.99 -2.22
N VAL A 110 11.01 7.93 -1.60
CA VAL A 110 10.20 6.94 -2.29
C VAL A 110 8.78 7.48 -2.45
N PRO A 111 8.19 7.46 -3.66
CA PRO A 111 6.78 7.77 -3.83
C PRO A 111 5.93 6.71 -3.12
N VAL A 112 5.11 7.13 -2.15
CA VAL A 112 4.22 6.25 -1.41
C VAL A 112 2.77 6.61 -1.71
N ALA A 113 1.99 5.61 -2.11
CA ALA A 113 0.54 5.72 -2.24
C ALA A 113 -0.15 4.87 -1.17
N GLU A 114 -1.33 5.30 -0.73
CA GLU A 114 -2.23 4.47 0.08
C GLU A 114 -3.50 4.14 -0.71
N PHE A 115 -3.84 2.85 -0.76
CA PHE A 115 -4.97 2.39 -1.55
C PHE A 115 -5.83 1.37 -0.80
N PRO A 116 -7.17 1.52 -0.82
CA PRO A 116 -8.06 0.68 -0.02
C PRO A 116 -8.48 -0.59 -0.76
N TYR A 117 -8.48 -1.73 -0.06
CA TYR A 117 -8.90 -3.02 -0.63
C TYR A 117 -10.31 -3.04 -1.22
N PRO A 118 -11.33 -2.35 -0.65
CA PRO A 118 -12.61 -2.21 -1.32
C PRO A 118 -12.52 -1.60 -2.73
N THR A 119 -11.57 -0.72 -3.01
CA THR A 119 -11.36 -0.21 -4.38
C THR A 119 -10.57 -1.21 -5.22
N VAL A 120 -9.60 -1.93 -4.66
CA VAL A 120 -8.90 -3.04 -5.36
C VAL A 120 -9.88 -4.07 -5.88
N LEU A 121 -10.87 -4.48 -5.06
CA LEU A 121 -11.89 -5.42 -5.49
C LEU A 121 -12.75 -4.88 -6.64
N GLN A 122 -13.12 -3.59 -6.59
CA GLN A 122 -13.84 -2.96 -7.69
C GLN A 122 -13.00 -2.92 -8.96
N TRP A 123 -11.72 -2.61 -8.84
CA TRP A 123 -10.79 -2.57 -9.95
C TRP A 123 -10.60 -3.95 -10.60
N LEU A 124 -10.48 -5.02 -9.82
CA LEU A 124 -10.40 -6.40 -10.33
C LEU A 124 -11.60 -6.73 -11.22
N HIS A 125 -12.80 -6.31 -10.80
CA HIS A 125 -14.06 -6.55 -11.51
C HIS A 125 -14.49 -5.43 -12.47
N ASP A 126 -13.59 -4.52 -12.86
CA ASP A 126 -13.91 -3.42 -13.81
C ASP A 126 -15.11 -2.55 -13.37
N GLY A 127 -15.23 -2.29 -12.07
CA GLY A 127 -16.35 -1.57 -11.45
C GLY A 127 -17.62 -2.42 -11.25
N GLN A 128 -17.70 -3.62 -11.84
CA GLN A 128 -18.82 -4.54 -11.70
C GLN A 128 -18.76 -5.33 -10.39
N THR A 129 -18.80 -4.64 -9.27
CA THR A 129 -19.03 -5.32 -7.98
C THR A 129 -20.52 -5.35 -7.70
N SER A 130 -21.08 -6.53 -7.47
CA SER A 130 -22.46 -6.72 -7.03
C SER A 130 -22.63 -6.27 -5.57
N ARG A 131 -22.27 -5.04 -5.25
CA ARG A 131 -22.38 -4.50 -3.88
C ARG A 131 -23.81 -4.10 -3.57
N ARG A 132 -24.59 -5.08 -3.13
CA ARG A 132 -25.13 -4.96 -1.78
C ARG A 132 -23.98 -5.31 -0.82
N VAL A 133 -23.35 -4.31 -0.20
CA VAL A 133 -22.63 -4.53 1.06
C VAL A 133 -23.71 -4.76 2.12
N GLY A 134 -24.25 -5.97 2.12
CA GLY A 134 -25.38 -6.38 2.95
C GLY A 134 -24.88 -6.90 4.30
N THR A 135 -25.55 -6.46 5.34
CA THR A 135 -25.37 -6.73 6.78
C THR A 135 -25.58 -8.21 7.20
N THR A 136 -25.58 -9.16 6.26
CA THR A 136 -25.79 -10.57 6.56
C THR A 136 -24.47 -11.33 6.67
N ARG A 137 -24.29 -11.97 7.82
CA ARG A 137 -23.16 -12.82 8.29
C ARG A 137 -22.60 -13.87 7.31
N ALA A 138 -23.17 -14.03 6.13
CA ALA A 138 -22.92 -15.14 5.20
C ALA A 138 -22.18 -14.74 3.90
N ARG A 139 -21.84 -13.46 3.68
CA ARG A 139 -21.05 -13.08 2.49
C ARG A 139 -19.55 -13.18 2.78
N PRO A 140 -18.74 -13.69 1.83
CA PRO A 140 -17.29 -13.64 1.95
C PRO A 140 -16.80 -12.22 2.19
N SER A 141 -15.71 -12.07 2.95
CA SER A 141 -15.15 -10.75 3.16
C SER A 141 -14.52 -10.21 1.87
N VAL A 142 -14.40 -8.88 1.75
CA VAL A 142 -13.65 -8.23 0.64
C VAL A 142 -12.26 -8.86 0.46
N MET A 143 -11.63 -9.25 1.56
CA MET A 143 -10.33 -9.90 1.54
C MET A 143 -10.39 -11.28 0.88
N ASP A 144 -11.42 -12.07 1.17
CA ASP A 144 -11.60 -13.41 0.58
C ASP A 144 -11.91 -13.34 -0.91
N ASP A 145 -12.72 -12.37 -1.33
CA ASP A 145 -13.01 -12.13 -2.76
C ASP A 145 -11.72 -11.80 -3.52
N ILE A 146 -10.93 -10.85 -3.01
CA ILE A 146 -9.64 -10.50 -3.64
C ILE A 146 -8.70 -11.69 -3.65
N ALA A 147 -8.66 -12.51 -2.58
CA ALA A 147 -7.80 -13.69 -2.54
C ALA A 147 -8.18 -14.73 -3.61
N ARG A 148 -9.48 -14.93 -3.86
CA ARG A 148 -9.96 -15.79 -4.96
C ARG A 148 -9.54 -15.26 -6.32
N GLU A 149 -9.70 -13.96 -6.54
CA GLU A 149 -9.27 -13.33 -7.80
C GLU A 149 -7.75 -13.42 -7.98
N VAL A 150 -6.99 -13.26 -6.89
CA VAL A 150 -5.52 -13.41 -6.93
C VAL A 150 -5.12 -14.82 -7.35
N GLU A 151 -5.81 -15.83 -6.84
CA GLU A 151 -5.58 -17.22 -7.24
C GLU A 151 -6.02 -17.47 -8.70
N ARG A 152 -7.15 -16.91 -9.12
CA ARG A 152 -7.67 -17.05 -10.49
C ARG A 152 -6.74 -16.41 -11.53
N VAL A 153 -6.22 -15.21 -11.25
CA VAL A 153 -5.46 -14.40 -12.20
C VAL A 153 -3.97 -14.78 -12.20
N TRP A 154 -3.38 -14.93 -11.01
CA TRP A 154 -1.93 -15.15 -10.87
C TRP A 154 -1.56 -16.54 -10.33
N GLY A 155 -2.53 -17.43 -10.08
CA GLY A 155 -2.26 -18.79 -9.59
C GLY A 155 -1.74 -18.84 -8.15
N VAL A 156 -1.80 -17.73 -7.40
CA VAL A 156 -1.19 -17.64 -6.06
C VAL A 156 -2.14 -18.21 -5.00
N LYS A 157 -1.91 -19.47 -4.63
CA LYS A 157 -2.60 -20.14 -3.52
C LYS A 157 -2.12 -19.64 -2.16
N GLN A 158 -2.94 -19.86 -1.13
CA GLN A 158 -2.53 -19.60 0.25
C GLN A 158 -1.32 -20.50 0.57
N PRO A 159 -0.16 -19.95 0.97
CA PRO A 159 0.95 -20.79 1.36
C PRO A 159 0.58 -21.56 2.63
N THR A 160 1.04 -22.78 2.77
CA THR A 160 0.83 -23.64 3.93
C THR A 160 2.17 -24.21 4.42
N TYR A 161 2.22 -24.62 5.68
CA TYR A 161 3.35 -25.35 6.25
C TYR A 161 2.85 -26.47 7.15
N VAL A 162 3.61 -27.55 7.26
CA VAL A 162 3.31 -28.62 8.21
C VAL A 162 3.89 -28.22 9.57
N SER A 163 3.03 -28.06 10.56
CA SER A 163 3.43 -27.80 11.94
C SER A 163 4.23 -28.97 12.51
N LYS A 164 5.39 -28.69 13.10
CA LYS A 164 6.19 -29.74 13.77
C LYS A 164 5.51 -30.27 15.03
N ASP A 165 4.70 -29.46 15.69
CA ASP A 165 4.07 -29.83 16.97
C ASP A 165 2.79 -30.64 16.79
N THR A 166 2.08 -30.40 15.68
CA THR A 166 0.74 -30.98 15.46
C THR A 166 0.65 -31.86 14.22
N GLU A 167 1.70 -31.90 13.39
CA GLU A 167 1.76 -32.58 12.08
C GLU A 167 0.64 -32.18 11.11
N ARG A 168 -0.07 -31.08 11.40
CA ARG A 168 -1.15 -30.56 10.57
C ARG A 168 -0.63 -29.52 9.60
N GLU A 169 -1.26 -29.48 8.44
CA GLU A 169 -1.09 -28.38 7.49
C GLU A 169 -1.75 -27.11 8.06
N ILE A 170 -0.95 -26.06 8.26
CA ILE A 170 -1.37 -24.76 8.77
C ILE A 170 -1.16 -23.72 7.68
N SER A 171 -2.17 -22.89 7.46
CA SER A 171 -2.08 -21.75 6.56
C SER A 171 -1.03 -20.76 7.05
N TYR A 172 -0.06 -20.47 6.20
CA TYR A 172 0.87 -19.37 6.39
C TYR A 172 0.09 -18.06 6.35
N PRO A 173 0.33 -17.11 7.25
CA PRO A 173 -0.57 -15.96 7.43
C PRO A 173 -0.37 -14.83 6.38
N PHE A 174 0.23 -15.14 5.23
CA PHE A 174 0.45 -14.19 4.14
C PHE A 174 -0.87 -13.66 3.56
N ARG A 175 -0.98 -12.33 3.47
CA ARG A 175 -2.15 -11.64 2.90
C ARG A 175 -2.02 -11.51 1.39
N ARG A 176 -2.56 -12.50 0.67
CA ARG A 176 -2.51 -12.58 -0.79
C ARG A 176 -3.04 -11.36 -1.53
N GLN A 177 -3.87 -10.55 -0.89
CA GLN A 177 -4.44 -9.32 -1.45
C GLN A 177 -3.39 -8.29 -1.83
N VAL A 178 -2.21 -8.33 -1.21
CA VAL A 178 -1.07 -7.47 -1.57
C VAL A 178 -0.58 -7.70 -3.02
N ILE A 179 -0.82 -8.89 -3.59
CA ILE A 179 -0.52 -9.18 -5.01
C ILE A 179 -1.37 -8.30 -5.94
N ALA A 180 -2.68 -8.24 -5.70
CA ALA A 180 -3.59 -7.39 -6.47
C ALA A 180 -3.28 -5.89 -6.26
N LEU A 181 -2.87 -5.51 -5.05
CA LEU A 181 -2.44 -4.14 -4.76
C LEU A 181 -1.18 -3.75 -5.55
N ALA A 182 -0.21 -4.65 -5.72
CA ALA A 182 0.96 -4.40 -6.57
C ALA A 182 0.55 -4.24 -8.05
N ALA A 183 -0.40 -5.04 -8.54
CA ALA A 183 -0.90 -4.92 -9.90
C ALA A 183 -1.63 -3.59 -10.14
N VAL A 184 -2.41 -3.11 -9.16
CA VAL A 184 -3.03 -1.77 -9.18
C VAL A 184 -1.96 -0.68 -9.31
N GLY A 185 -0.91 -0.73 -8.49
CA GLY A 185 0.20 0.22 -8.58
C GLY A 185 0.95 0.12 -9.92
N GLY A 186 1.12 -1.09 -10.45
CA GLY A 186 1.68 -1.33 -11.78
C GLY A 186 0.92 -0.59 -12.87
N MET A 187 -0.41 -0.76 -12.90
CA MET A 187 -1.26 -0.03 -13.83
C MET A 187 -1.15 1.48 -13.65
N ALA A 188 -1.10 1.98 -12.41
CA ALA A 188 -0.95 3.40 -12.11
C ALA A 188 0.35 4.02 -12.66
N VAL A 189 1.40 3.23 -12.88
CA VAL A 189 2.69 3.71 -13.41
C VAL A 189 3.02 3.20 -14.82
N GLY A 190 2.02 2.64 -15.52
CA GLY A 190 2.15 2.21 -16.92
C GLY A 190 2.79 0.84 -17.12
N ILE A 191 2.88 -0.01 -16.08
CA ILE A 191 3.35 -1.39 -16.20
C ILE A 191 2.16 -2.29 -16.59
N PRO A 192 2.26 -3.06 -17.69
CA PRO A 192 1.21 -4.01 -18.07
C PRO A 192 1.16 -5.17 -17.07
N THR A 193 -0.04 -5.63 -16.75
CA THR A 193 -0.29 -6.76 -15.85
C THR A 193 -1.23 -7.76 -16.51
N ALA A 194 -1.50 -8.89 -15.86
CA ALA A 194 -2.49 -9.85 -16.32
C ALA A 194 -3.95 -9.30 -16.33
N ILE A 195 -4.17 -8.08 -15.82
CA ILE A 195 -5.44 -7.38 -15.84
C ILE A 195 -5.40 -6.30 -16.93
N ASP A 196 -6.36 -6.36 -17.86
CA ASP A 196 -6.49 -5.40 -18.95
C ASP A 196 -6.77 -3.98 -18.46
N VAL A 197 -6.19 -3.01 -19.16
CA VAL A 197 -6.40 -1.58 -18.92
C VAL A 197 -7.72 -1.16 -19.55
N THR A 198 -8.65 -0.70 -18.72
CA THR A 198 -9.95 -0.17 -19.15
C THR A 198 -10.13 1.25 -18.62
N ALA A 199 -10.97 2.04 -19.28
CA ALA A 199 -11.31 3.37 -18.79
C ALA A 199 -11.88 3.32 -17.37
N LYS A 200 -12.70 2.31 -17.06
CA LYS A 200 -13.31 2.18 -15.74
C LYS A 200 -12.30 1.82 -14.64
N ARG A 201 -11.30 0.99 -14.94
CA ARG A 201 -10.20 0.71 -14.00
C ARG A 201 -9.39 1.97 -13.71
N LEU A 202 -9.06 2.77 -14.72
CA LEU A 202 -8.33 4.03 -14.55
C LEU A 202 -9.16 5.08 -13.78
N GLU A 203 -10.46 5.16 -14.05
CA GLU A 203 -11.40 5.97 -13.26
C GLU A 203 -11.36 5.59 -11.78
N LEU A 204 -11.33 4.29 -11.45
CA LEU A 204 -11.22 3.82 -10.06
C LEU A 204 -9.87 4.18 -9.40
N LEU A 205 -8.81 4.38 -10.20
CA LEU A 205 -7.51 4.85 -9.68
C LEU A 205 -7.50 6.35 -9.41
N SER A 206 -8.32 7.14 -10.11
CA SER A 206 -8.29 8.62 -10.05
C SER A 206 -8.44 9.22 -8.66
N GLY A 207 -8.97 8.46 -7.70
CA GLY A 207 -9.32 9.00 -6.39
C GLY A 207 -10.61 9.82 -6.41
N ILE A 208 -11.42 9.74 -7.47
CA ILE A 208 -12.72 10.40 -7.59
C ILE A 208 -13.82 9.35 -7.54
N THR A 209 -14.90 9.65 -6.80
CA THR A 209 -16.12 8.85 -6.79
C THR A 209 -17.23 9.64 -7.46
N VAL A 210 -17.82 9.08 -8.50
CA VAL A 210 -19.02 9.62 -9.15
C VAL A 210 -20.26 9.11 -8.43
N LYS A 211 -21.04 10.00 -7.82
CA LYS A 211 -22.32 9.66 -7.18
C LYS A 211 -23.38 9.34 -8.24
N PRO A 212 -24.48 8.65 -7.89
CA PRO A 212 -25.61 8.44 -8.80
C PRO A 212 -26.20 9.73 -9.38
N SER A 213 -26.03 10.86 -8.68
CA SER A 213 -26.42 12.19 -9.16
C SER A 213 -25.49 12.79 -10.22
N GLY A 214 -24.41 12.09 -10.60
CA GLY A 214 -23.35 12.58 -11.47
C GLY A 214 -22.32 13.47 -10.77
N LYS A 215 -22.50 13.77 -9.48
CA LYS A 215 -21.55 14.60 -8.72
C LYS A 215 -20.26 13.83 -8.44
N GLU A 216 -19.14 14.43 -8.79
CA GLU A 216 -17.80 13.96 -8.44
C GLU A 216 -17.41 14.38 -7.02
N GLU A 217 -16.90 13.44 -6.24
CA GLU A 217 -16.38 13.69 -4.90
C GLU A 217 -15.02 13.01 -4.70
N PRO A 218 -14.04 13.70 -4.10
CA PRO A 218 -12.77 13.10 -3.75
C PRO A 218 -12.95 11.91 -2.80
N ASN A 219 -12.35 10.78 -3.15
CA ASN A 219 -12.24 9.61 -2.31
C ASN A 219 -11.01 9.75 -1.41
N ALA A 220 -11.19 10.31 -0.21
CA ALA A 220 -10.11 10.51 0.76
C ALA A 220 -9.44 9.21 1.25
N SER A 221 -9.97 8.03 0.89
CA SER A 221 -9.35 6.74 1.19
C SER A 221 -8.24 6.37 0.20
N ILE A 222 -8.16 7.04 -0.93
CA ILE A 222 -7.12 6.89 -1.96
C ILE A 222 -6.17 8.08 -1.83
N GLN A 223 -4.88 7.81 -1.67
CA GLN A 223 -3.86 8.84 -1.58
C GLN A 223 -2.73 8.50 -2.54
N TRP A 224 -2.55 9.31 -3.56
CA TRP A 224 -1.41 9.21 -4.46
C TRP A 224 -0.36 10.26 -4.08
N PRO A 225 0.94 9.95 -4.20
CA PRO A 225 1.97 10.97 -4.13
C PRO A 225 1.83 11.88 -5.35
N THR A 226 2.20 13.15 -5.21
CA THR A 226 1.95 14.16 -6.26
C THR A 226 2.69 13.80 -7.56
N GLU A 227 3.85 13.17 -7.41
CA GLU A 227 4.78 12.80 -8.46
C GLU A 227 4.33 11.54 -9.23
N ARG A 228 3.37 10.75 -8.69
CA ARG A 228 2.89 9.49 -9.29
C ARG A 228 1.38 9.42 -9.31
N THR A 229 0.74 10.41 -9.92
CA THR A 229 -0.71 10.35 -10.20
C THR A 229 -1.00 9.34 -11.31
N PRO A 230 -2.01 8.47 -11.16
CA PRO A 230 -2.39 7.54 -12.21
C PRO A 230 -2.83 8.24 -13.51
N PRO A 231 -2.60 7.62 -14.69
CA PRO A 231 -3.14 8.11 -15.95
C PRO A 231 -4.68 8.25 -15.91
N PRO A 232 -5.24 9.36 -16.41
CA PRO A 232 -6.67 9.61 -16.36
C PRO A 232 -7.49 8.74 -17.33
N ASP A 233 -6.86 8.27 -18.41
CA ASP A 233 -7.52 7.51 -19.48
C ASP A 233 -6.55 6.55 -20.17
N VAL A 234 -7.12 5.68 -21.02
CA VAL A 234 -6.38 4.60 -21.71
C VAL A 234 -5.32 5.17 -22.66
N THR A 235 -5.58 6.33 -23.29
CA THR A 235 -4.61 6.97 -24.19
C THR A 235 -3.40 7.47 -23.42
N LYS A 236 -3.62 8.15 -22.30
CA LYS A 236 -2.53 8.61 -21.40
C LYS A 236 -1.79 7.44 -20.77
N TRP A 237 -2.50 6.35 -20.47
CA TRP A 237 -1.87 5.13 -20.00
C TRP A 237 -0.95 4.52 -21.07
N ALA A 238 -1.41 4.41 -22.31
CA ALA A 238 -0.62 3.88 -23.42
C ALA A 238 0.62 4.75 -23.68
N MET A 239 0.46 6.08 -23.67
CA MET A 239 1.60 7.01 -23.75
C MET A 239 2.60 6.80 -22.61
N LEU A 240 2.14 6.60 -21.38
CA LEU A 240 3.02 6.34 -20.24
C LEU A 240 3.69 4.96 -20.31
N HIS A 241 2.99 3.99 -20.89
CA HIS A 241 3.53 2.65 -21.10
C HIS A 241 4.69 2.69 -22.10
N GLU A 242 4.49 3.35 -23.24
CA GLU A 242 5.48 3.53 -24.32
C GLU A 242 6.64 4.46 -23.91
N HIS A 243 6.33 5.49 -23.14
CA HIS A 243 7.27 6.53 -22.71
C HIS A 243 7.33 6.61 -21.17
N PRO A 244 7.95 5.62 -20.50
CA PRO A 244 8.07 5.59 -19.03
C PRO A 244 8.83 6.80 -18.47
N GLU A 245 9.67 7.45 -19.27
CA GLU A 245 10.36 8.70 -18.95
C GLU A 245 9.42 9.88 -18.67
N ASN A 246 8.14 9.78 -19.06
CA ASN A 246 7.11 10.78 -18.76
C ASN A 246 6.61 10.71 -17.31
N LEU A 247 6.99 9.70 -16.53
CA LEU A 247 6.83 9.76 -15.07
C LEU A 247 7.68 10.93 -14.55
N GLU A 248 7.06 11.83 -13.79
CA GLU A 248 7.77 13.00 -13.27
C GLU A 248 9.10 12.58 -12.61
N PRO A 249 10.23 13.23 -12.95
CA PRO A 249 11.48 12.97 -12.26
C PRO A 249 11.27 13.15 -10.76
N LEU A 250 11.85 12.25 -9.95
CA LEU A 250 11.85 12.46 -8.51
C LEU A 250 12.71 13.69 -8.22
N ASP A 251 12.05 14.79 -7.84
CA ASP A 251 12.69 16.05 -7.49
C ASP A 251 13.30 15.96 -6.08
N LEU A 252 14.40 15.20 -5.98
CA LEU A 252 15.09 14.95 -4.72
C LEU A 252 15.58 16.25 -4.05
N GLU A 253 16.01 17.23 -4.86
CA GLU A 253 16.51 18.52 -4.38
C GLU A 253 15.37 19.44 -3.91
N GLY A 254 14.26 19.52 -4.64
CA GLY A 254 13.11 20.30 -4.23
C GLY A 254 12.28 19.64 -3.11
N GLU A 255 12.35 18.32 -2.91
CA GLU A 255 11.87 17.68 -1.68
C GLU A 255 12.70 18.11 -0.45
N ALA A 256 14.03 18.14 -0.56
CA ALA A 256 14.89 18.65 0.51
C ALA A 256 14.58 20.13 0.81
N GLU A 257 14.36 20.95 -0.21
CA GLU A 257 13.95 22.35 -0.03
C GLU A 257 12.54 22.48 0.59
N ARG A 258 11.59 21.62 0.18
CA ARG A 258 10.25 21.56 0.76
C ARG A 258 10.28 21.09 2.22
N ALA A 259 11.13 20.13 2.55
CA ALA A 259 11.37 19.66 3.92
C ALA A 259 11.97 20.78 4.78
N ALA A 260 12.98 21.48 4.29
CA ALA A 260 13.57 22.65 4.95
C ALA A 260 12.53 23.77 5.17
N ARG A 261 11.65 24.01 4.19
CA ARG A 261 10.53 24.98 4.33
C ARG A 261 9.51 24.53 5.37
N ARG A 262 9.18 23.23 5.46
CA ARG A 262 8.28 22.68 6.49
C ARG A 262 8.90 22.79 7.88
N GLU A 263 10.18 22.48 8.02
CA GLU A 263 10.93 22.62 9.27
C GLU A 263 11.01 24.07 9.73
N LYS A 264 11.29 25.00 8.81
CA LYS A 264 11.24 26.45 9.07
C LYS A 264 9.86 26.90 9.55
N ARG A 265 8.78 26.43 8.91
CA ARG A 265 7.40 26.72 9.34
C ARG A 265 7.08 26.15 10.71
N ARG A 266 7.57 24.94 11.01
CA ARG A 266 7.43 24.30 12.32
C ARG A 266 8.15 25.09 13.40
N ALA A 267 9.41 25.48 13.17
CA ALA A 267 10.19 26.30 14.09
C ALA A 267 9.54 27.66 14.37
N VAL A 268 8.98 28.31 13.36
CA VAL A 268 8.22 29.57 13.53
C VAL A 268 6.97 29.34 14.39
N ARG A 269 6.28 28.21 14.23
CA ARG A 269 5.08 27.89 15.02
C ARG A 269 5.44 27.58 16.48
N GLU A 270 6.52 26.86 16.72
CA GLU A 270 7.03 26.56 18.07
C GLU A 270 7.53 27.83 18.78
N TYR A 271 8.23 28.72 18.07
CA TYR A 271 8.63 30.03 18.60
C TYR A 271 7.44 30.93 18.95
N LYS A 272 6.39 30.96 18.11
CA LYS A 272 5.16 31.69 18.44
C LYS A 272 4.45 31.10 19.66
N ALA A 273 4.46 29.77 19.82
CA ALA A 273 3.87 29.12 20.97
C ALA A 273 4.65 29.40 22.27
N SER A 274 5.98 29.49 22.22
CA SER A 274 6.79 29.82 23.40
C SER A 274 6.62 31.26 23.86
N LEU A 275 6.38 32.21 22.94
CA LEU A 275 6.06 33.60 23.29
C LEU A 275 4.71 33.75 24.00
N VAL A 276 3.72 32.91 23.66
CA VAL A 276 2.40 32.92 24.30
C VAL A 276 2.45 32.23 25.68
N GLY A 277 3.32 31.22 25.86
CA GLY A 277 3.52 30.54 27.14
C GLY A 277 4.36 31.29 28.18
N ALA A 278 5.09 32.33 27.77
CA ALA A 278 5.92 33.14 28.67
C ALA A 278 5.20 34.38 29.25
N SER A 279 3.91 34.55 28.97
CA SER A 279 3.07 35.67 29.47
C SER A 279 2.05 35.22 30.54
N ALA A 280 2.29 34.09 31.21
CA ALA A 280 1.57 33.63 32.41
C ALA A 280 2.56 33.55 33.58
#